data_AF-A0A924A872-F1
#
_entry.id   AF-A0A924A872-F1
#
_cell.length_a   1.000
_cell.length_b   1.000
_cell.length_c   1.000
_cell.angle_alpha   90.00
_cell.angle_beta   90.00
_cell.angle_gamma   90.00
#
_symmetry.space_group_name_H-M   'P 1'
#
loop_
_entity.id
_entity.type
_entity.pdbx_description
1 polymer ?
#
loop_
_entity_poly.entity_id
_entity_poly.type
_entity_poly.pdbx_seq_one_letter_code
_entity_poly.pdbx_strand_id
1 'polypeptide(L)' 'MAGALKYMVNGNGDKTSVIVPIRTWEKINQKYNKLQNKLNVFTSIHEGLSEIKEVRKTGKNLQTLKEFLRESNG' A
#
# COMPACT_ATOMS: atom_id res chain seq x y z
N MET A 1 -24.34 18.65 1.69
CA MET A 1 -23.46 19.76 2.07
C MET A 1 -22.10 19.19 2.44
N ALA A 2 -21.08 19.42 1.61
CA ALA A 2 -19.70 19.04 1.93
C ALA A 2 -19.21 19.99 3.04
N GLY A 3 -19.03 19.47 4.26
CA GLY A 3 -18.48 20.28 5.36
C GLY A 3 -17.10 20.80 4.97
N ALA A 4 -16.91 22.12 5.06
CA ALA A 4 -15.71 22.81 4.61
C ALA A 4 -14.46 22.27 5.33
N LEU A 5 -13.41 21.97 4.56
CA LEU A 5 -12.09 21.67 5.09
C LEU A 5 -11.60 22.90 5.88
N LYS A 6 -11.35 22.75 7.18
CA LYS A 6 -10.87 23.85 8.02
C LYS A 6 -9.41 23.63 8.37
N TYR A 7 -8.55 24.54 7.96
CA TYR A 7 -7.13 24.52 8.32
C TYR A 7 -6.93 25.21 9.66
N MET A 8 -6.12 24.60 10.52
CA MET A 8 -5.64 25.20 11.76
C MET A 8 -4.25 25.76 11.50
N VAL A 9 -4.02 27.00 11.91
CA VAL A 9 -2.74 27.70 11.78
C VAL A 9 -2.07 27.82 13.16
N ASN A 10 -0.74 27.71 13.20
CA ASN A 10 0.05 28.00 14.40
C ASN A 10 0.19 29.52 14.63
N GLY A 11 0.84 29.92 15.73
CA GLY A 11 1.08 31.34 16.05
C GLY A 11 1.93 32.09 15.02
N ASN A 12 2.62 31.38 14.11
CA ASN A 12 3.43 31.95 13.04
C ASN A 12 2.66 32.07 11.71
N GLY A 13 1.40 31.61 11.66
CA GLY A 13 0.57 31.61 10.46
C GLY A 13 0.71 30.36 9.58
N ASP A 14 1.54 29.38 9.94
CA ASP A 14 1.69 28.14 9.17
C ASP A 14 0.54 27.18 9.45
N LYS A 15 0.02 26.55 8.39
CA LYS A 15 -1.03 25.53 8.49
C LYS A 15 -0.43 24.23 9.05
N THR A 16 -0.82 23.86 10.27
CA THR A 16 -0.30 22.67 10.95
C THR A 16 -1.24 21.48 10.91
N SER A 17 -2.55 21.72 10.86
CA SER A 17 -3.56 20.65 10.91
C SER A 17 -4.76 20.98 10.02
N VAL A 18 -5.53 19.95 9.65
CA VAL A 18 -6.78 20.10 8.90
C VAL A 18 -7.90 19.33 9.62
N ILE A 19 -9.02 20.01 9.82
CA ILE A 19 -10.26 19.41 10.30
C ILE A 19 -11.07 19.02 9.07
N VAL A 20 -11.41 17.73 9.01
CA VAL A 20 -12.18 17.14 7.92
C VAL A 20 -13.42 16.46 8.50
N PRO A 21 -14.56 16.48 7.79
CA PRO A 21 -15.71 15.66 8.18
C PRO A 21 -15.33 14.17 8.22
N ILE A 22 -15.75 13.45 9.26
CA ILE A 22 -15.37 12.05 9.47
C ILE A 22 -15.70 11.16 8.27
N ARG A 23 -16.87 11.35 7.64
CA ARG A 23 -17.28 10.60 6.44
C ARG A 23 -16.32 10.80 5.25
N THR A 24 -15.73 11.98 5.13
CA THR A 24 -14.74 12.29 4.09
C THR A 24 -13.44 11.56 4.40
N TRP A 25 -12.99 11.60 5.67
CA TRP A 25 -11.80 10.88 6.12
C TRP A 25 -11.91 9.37 5.89
N GLU A 26 -13.03 8.77 6.29
CA GLU A 26 -13.30 7.34 6.08
C GLU A 26 -13.25 6.97 4.60
N LYS A 27 -13.90 7.77 3.74
CA LYS A 27 -13.91 7.53 2.28
C LYS A 27 -12.52 7.62 1.67
N ILE A 28 -11.68 8.56 2.14
CA ILE A 28 -10.30 8.69 1.68
C ILE A 28 -9.50 7.44 2.10
N ASN A 29 -9.59 7.03 3.37
CA ASN A 29 -8.88 5.86 3.87
C ASN A 29 -9.33 4.56 3.21
N GLN A 30 -10.62 4.37 2.94
CA GLN A 30 -11.10 3.22 2.18
C GLN A 30 -10.50 3.16 0.78
N LYS A 31 -10.42 4.30 0.08
CA LYS A 31 -9.78 4.39 -1.23
C LYS A 31 -8.28 4.13 -1.16
N TYR A 32 -7.61 4.69 -0.16
CA TYR A 32 -6.20 4.49 0.09
C TYR A 32 -5.88 3.01 0.32
N ASN A 33 -6.60 2.34 1.22
CA ASN A 33 -6.43 0.91 1.50
C ASN A 33 -6.68 0.06 0.25
N LYS A 34 -7.71 0.38 -0.54
CA LYS A 34 -7.98 -0.31 -1.81
C LYS A 34 -6.84 -0.12 -2.82
N LEU A 35 -6.25 1.08 -2.89
CA LEU A 35 -5.12 1.36 -3.76
C LEU A 35 -3.86 0.62 -3.30
N GLN A 36 -3.56 0.65 -2.00
CA GLN A 36 -2.42 -0.05 -1.42
C GLN A 36 -2.52 -1.55 -1.69
N ASN A 37 -3.69 -2.16 -1.51
CA ASN A 37 -3.90 -3.57 -1.81
C ASN A 37 -3.65 -3.90 -3.29
N LYS A 38 -4.14 -3.06 -4.21
CA LYS A 38 -3.88 -3.23 -5.64
C LYS A 38 -2.39 -3.14 -5.96
N LEU A 39 -1.71 -2.15 -5.38
CA LEU A 39 -0.28 -1.95 -5.57
C LEU A 39 0.51 -3.16 -5.05
N ASN A 40 0.19 -3.64 -3.85
CA ASN A 40 0.81 -4.85 -3.28
C ASN A 40 0.64 -6.05 -4.22
N VAL A 41 -0.58 -6.31 -4.72
CA VAL A 41 -0.81 -7.43 -5.66
C VAL A 41 0.03 -7.27 -6.94
N PHE A 42 0.06 -6.09 -7.53
CA PHE A 42 0.85 -5.87 -8.76
C PHE A 42 2.35 -5.99 -8.52
N THR A 43 2.85 -5.44 -7.42
CA THR A 43 4.26 -5.56 -7.04
C THR A 43 4.63 -7.02 -6.81
N SER A 44 3.83 -7.78 -6.05
CA SER A 44 4.10 -9.21 -5.82
C SER A 44 4.08 -10.04 -7.11
N ILE A 45 3.16 -9.74 -8.04
CA ILE A 45 3.16 -10.40 -9.37
C ILE A 45 4.44 -10.04 -10.14
N HIS A 46 4.84 -8.78 -10.13
CA HIS A 46 6.05 -8.33 -10.82
C HIS A 46 7.32 -8.97 -10.24
N GLU A 47 7.41 -9.06 -8.92
CA GLU A 47 8.49 -9.73 -8.20
C GLU A 47 8.55 -11.22 -8.57
N GLY A 48 7.42 -11.94 -8.53
CA GLY A 48 7.39 -13.35 -8.91
C GLY A 48 7.78 -13.60 -10.37
N LEU A 49 7.35 -12.74 -11.31
CA LEU A 49 7.79 -12.81 -12.71
C LEU A 49 9.29 -12.53 -12.86
N SER A 50 9.84 -11.62 -12.07
CA SER A 50 11.27 -11.30 -12.07
C SER A 50 12.10 -12.44 -11.49
N GLU A 51 11.62 -13.09 -10.42
CA GLU A 51 12.24 -14.29 -9.84
C GLU A 51 12.32 -15.41 -10.87
N ILE A 52 11.21 -15.70 -11.59
CA ILE A 52 11.20 -16.71 -12.66
C ILE A 52 12.23 -16.37 -13.75
N LYS A 53 12.35 -15.09 -14.13
CA LYS A 53 13.30 -14.65 -15.15
C LYS A 53 14.75 -14.85 -14.70
N GLU A 54 15.07 -14.49 -13.46
CA GLU A 54 16.43 -14.67 -12.91
C GLU A 54 16.77 -16.14 -12.70
N VAL A 55 15.82 -16.96 -12.26
CA VAL A 55 16.01 -18.40 -12.12
C VAL A 55 16.23 -19.07 -13.47
N ARG A 56 15.49 -18.68 -14.52
CA ARG A 56 15.74 -19.17 -15.89
C ARG A 56 17.14 -18.84 -16.41
N LYS A 57 17.71 -17.69 -16.03
CA LYS A 57 19.09 -17.32 -16.41
C LYS A 57 20.14 -18.10 -15.62
N THR A 58 19.87 -18.38 -14.35
CA THR A 58 20.85 -18.97 -13.42
C THR A 58 20.75 -20.49 -13.30
N GLY A 59 19.69 -21.10 -13.85
CA GLY A 59 19.47 -22.55 -13.83
C GLY A 59 19.16 -23.12 -12.43
N LYS A 60 18.83 -22.26 -11.46
CA LYS A 60 18.48 -22.67 -10.08
C LYS A 60 17.06 -23.24 -10.03
N ASN A 61 16.72 -23.95 -8.95
CA ASN A 61 15.34 -24.37 -8.71
C ASN A 61 14.58 -23.27 -7.94
N LEU A 62 13.34 -23.00 -8.35
CA LEU A 62 12.44 -22.12 -7.60
C LEU A 62 12.04 -22.79 -6.29
N GLN A 63 11.79 -21.98 -5.26
CA GLN A 63 11.18 -22.45 -4.03
C GLN A 63 9.81 -23.09 -4.33
N THR A 64 9.48 -24.15 -3.60
CA THR A 64 8.16 -24.77 -3.72
C THR A 64 7.10 -23.93 -3.02
N LEU A 65 5.84 -24.04 -3.47
CA LEU A 65 4.71 -23.37 -2.80
C LEU A 65 4.62 -23.72 -1.30
N LYS A 66 5.03 -24.93 -0.93
CA LYS A 66 5.07 -25.38 0.47
C LYS A 66 6.13 -24.63 1.29
N GLU A 67 7.30 -24.35 0.72
CA GLU A 67 8.37 -23.59 1.37
C GLU A 67 7.95 -22.13 1.54
N PHE A 68 7.42 -21.51 0.48
CA PHE A 68 6.91 -20.15 0.51
C PHE A 68 5.82 -19.95 1.59
N LEU A 69 4.84 -20.86 1.67
CA LEU A 69 3.76 -20.77 2.67
C LEU A 69 4.24 -20.99 4.10
N ARG A 70 5.38 -21.66 4.30
CA ARG A 70 5.98 -21.83 5.63
C ARG A 70 6.70 -20.57 6.10
N GLU A 71 7.32 -19.82 5.19
CA GLU A 71 8.00 -18.55 5.50
C GLU A 71 7.04 -17.42 5.86
N SER A 72 5.85 -17.38 5.24
CA SER A 72 4.85 -16.33 5.54
C SER A 72 4.14 -16.49 6.91
N ASN A 73 4.33 -17.62 7.60
CA ASN A 73 3.65 -17.96 8.86
C ASN A 73 4.61 -18.09 10.06
N GLY A 74 5.88 -17.67 9.91
CA GLY A 74 6.89 -17.61 10.97
C GLY A 74 7.25 -16.17 11.31
#